data_AF-A0A672PXF0-F1
#
_entry.id   AF-A0A672PXF0-F1
#
_cell.length_a   1.000
_cell.length_b   1.000
_cell.length_c   1.000
_cell.angle_alpha   90.00
_cell.angle_beta   90.00
_cell.angle_gamma   90.00
#
_symmetry.space_group_name_H-M   'P 1'
#
loop_
_entity.id
_entity.type
_entity.pdbx_description
1 polymer ?
#
loop_
_entity_poly.entity_id
_entity_poly.type
_entity_poly.pdbx_seq_one_letter_code
_entity_poly.pdbx_strand_id
1 'polypeptide(L)'
;MLSSTWNFIKRHKRKFIFAGVFVGGVYLLGKYAQRKIQEMQEREAAEYITQARRQFHFESNQRTCNMTVLSMLPTLREAIIHHLNSESITALLKTKPANKLEIWEDLKIISFTRSIVAVYSTCMLVVLLRVQLNIIGGYLYLDNSVTKNGTTPLAPPDVQQQYLSSIQHLLGEGLIELITVVKKAVQEVLGPVSLKQSLSLQELEQQLTQIRQLVEEGCASSKHKSLSWYMMPDEENTLASQVDIYHLFSCLVMFCNLLIYLRFVIPNLYDFFSSMEHKIIWGNLRNVPQKKGLGFHF
;
A
#
# COMPACT_ATOMS: atom_id res chain seq x y z
N MET A 1 26.29 87.16 4.14
CA MET A 1 25.10 86.28 4.25
C MET A 1 25.34 85.04 5.11
N LEU A 2 26.54 84.45 5.13
CA LEU A 2 26.87 83.25 5.94
C LEU A 2 26.80 83.42 7.47
N SER A 3 27.11 84.61 8.01
CA SER A 3 27.07 84.87 9.47
C SER A 3 25.66 84.92 10.05
N SER A 4 24.67 85.34 9.25
CA SER A 4 23.26 85.38 9.66
C SER A 4 22.65 83.98 9.73
N THR A 5 22.97 83.13 8.74
CA THR A 5 22.58 81.72 8.70
C THR A 5 23.20 80.91 9.85
N TRP A 6 24.44 81.21 10.24
CA TRP A 6 25.13 80.57 11.36
C TRP A 6 24.50 80.87 12.72
N ASN A 7 24.12 82.13 12.94
CA ASN A 7 23.45 82.56 14.18
C ASN A 7 22.03 82.00 14.30
N PHE A 8 21.33 81.82 13.18
CA PHE A 8 20.02 81.17 13.13
C PHE A 8 20.09 79.67 13.47
N ILE A 9 21.06 78.95 12.88
CA ILE A 9 21.35 77.54 13.19
C ILE A 9 21.72 77.36 14.66
N LYS A 10 22.56 78.25 15.24
CA LYS A 10 22.98 78.16 16.64
C LYS A 10 21.80 78.33 17.62
N ARG A 11 20.79 79.13 17.28
CA ARG A 11 19.57 79.31 18.08
C ARG A 11 18.60 78.13 17.97
N HIS A 12 18.56 77.43 16.84
CA HIS A 12 17.66 76.29 16.61
C HIS A 12 18.34 74.91 16.65
N LYS A 13 19.61 74.80 17.07
CA LYS A 13 20.41 73.57 17.08
C LYS A 13 19.73 72.35 17.70
N ARG A 14 18.97 72.52 18.79
CA ARG A 14 18.22 71.41 19.42
C ARG A 14 17.11 70.89 18.48
N LYS A 15 16.40 71.78 17.79
CA LYS A 15 15.31 71.41 16.87
C LYS A 15 15.84 70.63 15.65
N PHE A 16 17.01 71.02 15.12
CA PHE A 16 17.66 70.30 14.03
C PHE A 16 18.15 68.91 14.45
N ILE A 17 18.67 68.77 15.67
CA ILE A 17 19.07 67.45 16.20
C ILE A 17 17.85 66.54 16.36
N PHE A 18 16.76 67.02 16.96
CA PHE A 18 15.53 66.23 17.10
C PHE A 18 14.94 65.86 15.73
N ALA A 19 14.91 66.78 14.78
CA ALA A 19 14.43 66.50 13.43
C ALA A 19 15.31 65.46 12.70
N GLY A 20 16.63 65.58 12.79
CA GLY A 20 17.58 64.64 12.19
C GLY A 20 17.48 63.24 12.80
N VAL A 21 17.37 63.14 14.14
CA VAL A 21 17.16 61.86 14.84
C VAL A 21 15.81 61.24 14.45
N PHE A 22 14.75 62.04 14.35
CA PHE A 22 13.43 61.55 13.95
C PHE A 22 13.44 61.00 12.51
N VAL A 23 13.96 61.77 11.56
CA VAL A 23 14.05 61.36 10.15
C VAL A 23 14.97 60.15 9.99
N GLY A 24 16.13 60.14 10.65
CA GLY A 24 17.06 59.01 10.65
C GLY A 24 16.46 57.76 11.28
N GLY A 25 15.73 57.90 12.39
CA GLY A 25 15.03 56.81 13.06
C GLY A 25 13.94 56.19 12.19
N VAL A 26 13.10 57.01 11.54
CA VAL A 26 12.08 56.55 10.59
C VAL A 26 12.71 55.84 9.39
N TYR A 27 13.80 56.38 8.83
CA TYR A 27 14.51 55.75 7.71
C TYR A 27 15.10 54.38 8.09
N LEU A 28 15.76 54.28 9.26
CA LEU A 28 16.34 53.02 9.73
C LEU A 28 15.25 51.98 10.03
N LEU A 29 14.15 52.37 10.68
CA LEU A 29 13.02 51.49 10.94
C LEU A 29 12.34 51.00 9.66
N GLY A 30 12.13 51.89 8.69
CA GLY A 30 11.57 51.52 7.38
C GLY A 30 12.46 50.53 6.63
N LYS A 31 13.79 50.77 6.61
CA LYS A 31 14.76 49.88 5.98
C LYS A 31 14.84 48.52 6.69
N TYR A 32 14.74 48.49 8.02
CA TYR A 32 14.67 47.25 8.79
C TYR A 32 13.38 46.49 8.51
N ALA A 33 12.23 47.18 8.47
CA ALA A 33 10.94 46.56 8.16
C ALA A 33 10.92 45.96 6.75
N GLN A 34 11.41 46.70 5.74
CA GLN A 34 11.50 46.20 4.37
C GLN A 34 12.40 44.96 4.28
N ARG A 35 13.57 44.99 4.92
CA ARG A 35 14.48 43.84 4.98
C ARG A 35 13.84 42.65 5.70
N LYS A 36 13.11 42.90 6.80
CA LYS A 36 12.46 41.86 7.59
C LYS A 36 11.30 41.20 6.84
N ILE A 37 10.50 41.98 6.11
CA ILE A 37 9.43 41.46 5.25
C ILE A 37 10.01 40.59 4.15
N GLN A 38 11.08 41.04 3.51
CA GLN A 38 11.74 40.26 2.45
C GLN A 38 12.34 38.95 3.00
N GLU A 39 13.03 38.99 4.14
CA GLU A 39 13.55 37.78 4.81
C GLU A 39 12.43 36.79 5.19
N MET A 40 11.27 37.28 5.65
CA MET A 40 10.12 36.42 5.95
C MET A 40 9.54 35.79 4.67
N GLN A 41 9.36 36.58 3.61
CA GLN A 41 8.86 36.07 2.33
C GLN A 41 9.81 35.02 1.72
N GLU A 42 11.11 35.28 1.76
CA GLU A 42 12.13 34.35 1.28
C GLU A 42 12.12 33.05 2.08
N ARG A 43 11.94 33.14 3.40
CA ARG A 43 11.83 31.96 4.28
C ARG A 43 10.57 31.15 4.01
N GLU A 44 9.41 31.79 3.91
CA GLU A 44 8.14 31.14 3.58
C GLU A 44 8.21 30.47 2.20
N ALA A 45 8.78 31.16 1.21
CA ALA A 45 9.00 30.60 -0.13
C ALA A 45 9.94 29.39 -0.11
N ALA A 46 11.01 29.42 0.69
CA ALA A 46 11.95 28.31 0.82
C ALA A 46 11.32 27.09 1.53
N GLU A 47 10.54 27.32 2.59
CA GLU A 47 9.79 26.28 3.29
C GLU A 47 8.73 25.65 2.36
N TYR A 48 7.99 26.48 1.63
CA TYR A 48 7.01 26.03 0.62
C TYR A 48 7.65 25.19 -0.48
N ILE A 49 8.78 25.62 -1.07
CA ILE A 49 9.50 24.86 -2.10
C ILE A 49 9.99 23.51 -1.55
N THR A 50 10.47 23.49 -0.31
CA THR A 50 10.94 22.26 0.34
C THR A 50 9.79 21.28 0.55
N GLN A 51 8.64 21.76 1.02
CA GLN A 51 7.44 20.94 1.19
C GLN A 51 6.89 20.44 -0.16
N ALA A 52 6.82 21.30 -1.17
CA ALA A 52 6.39 20.95 -2.53
C ALA A 52 7.30 19.87 -3.14
N ARG A 53 8.61 19.95 -2.93
CA ARG A 53 9.57 18.93 -3.39
C ARG A 53 9.35 17.58 -2.71
N ARG A 54 9.08 17.55 -1.40
CA ARG A 54 8.75 16.32 -0.66
C ARG A 54 7.48 15.68 -1.21
N GLN A 55 6.44 16.48 -1.39
CA GLN A 55 5.16 15.99 -1.91
C GLN A 55 5.30 15.45 -3.32
N PHE A 56 5.99 16.17 -4.21
CA PHE A 56 6.26 15.70 -5.57
C PHE A 56 7.03 14.37 -5.58
N HIS A 57 8.08 14.25 -4.76
CA HIS A 57 8.85 13.01 -4.65
C HIS A 57 8.00 11.85 -4.15
N PHE A 58 7.17 12.09 -3.13
CA PHE A 58 6.25 11.08 -2.59
C PHE A 58 5.21 10.64 -3.63
N GLU A 59 4.55 11.59 -4.31
CA GLU A 59 3.58 11.29 -5.36
C GLU A 59 4.19 10.53 -6.53
N SER A 60 5.40 10.95 -6.95
CA SER A 60 6.14 10.23 -7.97
C SER A 60 6.43 8.79 -7.52
N ASN A 61 6.83 8.59 -6.27
CA ASN A 61 7.10 7.25 -5.73
C ASN A 61 5.83 6.37 -5.70
N GLN A 62 4.66 6.94 -5.35
CA GLN A 62 3.40 6.21 -5.39
C GLN A 62 3.02 5.80 -6.81
N ARG A 63 3.26 6.66 -7.81
CA ARG A 63 3.03 6.32 -9.22
C ARG A 63 3.96 5.21 -9.67
N THR A 64 5.25 5.29 -9.32
CA THR A 64 6.22 4.22 -9.60
C THR A 64 5.73 2.90 -9.02
N CYS A 65 5.32 2.88 -7.74
CA CYS A 65 4.80 1.67 -7.12
C CYS A 65 3.56 1.12 -7.82
N ASN A 66 2.61 1.97 -8.23
CA ASN A 66 1.44 1.52 -8.98
C ASN A 66 1.85 0.84 -10.29
N MET A 67 2.77 1.45 -11.04
CA MET A 67 3.26 0.89 -12.31
C MET A 67 4.01 -0.42 -12.09
N THR A 68 4.86 -0.51 -11.06
CA THR A 68 5.60 -1.73 -10.72
C THR A 68 4.68 -2.87 -10.33
N VAL A 69 3.63 -2.60 -9.54
CA VAL A 69 2.60 -3.62 -9.21
C VAL A 69 1.96 -4.13 -10.50
N LEU A 70 1.47 -3.21 -11.35
CA LEU A 70 0.80 -3.58 -12.59
C LEU A 70 1.71 -4.34 -13.55
N SER A 71 3.03 -4.07 -13.58
CA SER A 71 3.98 -4.80 -14.41
C SER A 71 4.33 -6.20 -13.87
N MET A 72 4.27 -6.40 -12.55
CA MET A 72 4.58 -7.69 -11.92
C MET A 72 3.36 -8.62 -11.79
N LEU A 73 2.14 -8.06 -11.83
CA LEU A 73 0.90 -8.84 -11.78
C LEU A 73 0.79 -9.93 -12.87
N PRO A 74 1.17 -9.69 -14.14
CA PRO A 74 1.17 -10.74 -15.16
C PRO A 74 2.10 -11.91 -14.81
N THR A 75 3.31 -11.64 -14.34
CA THR A 75 4.27 -12.66 -13.91
C THR A 75 3.73 -13.48 -12.74
N LEU A 76 3.13 -12.82 -11.75
CA LEU A 76 2.48 -13.51 -10.63
C LEU A 76 1.31 -14.40 -11.12
N ARG A 77 0.45 -13.86 -12.00
CA ARG A 77 -0.67 -14.60 -12.57
C ARG A 77 -0.19 -15.83 -13.35
N GLU A 78 0.84 -15.68 -14.18
CA GLU A 78 1.40 -16.78 -14.97
C GLU A 78 1.98 -17.87 -14.07
N ALA A 79 2.73 -17.49 -13.03
CA ALA A 79 3.25 -18.44 -12.05
C ALA A 79 2.12 -19.20 -11.35
N ILE A 80 1.06 -18.51 -10.91
CA ILE A 80 -0.10 -19.15 -10.27
C ILE A 80 -0.79 -20.12 -11.24
N ILE A 81 -1.05 -19.71 -12.49
CA ILE A 81 -1.71 -20.57 -13.49
C ILE A 81 -0.83 -21.79 -13.82
N HIS A 82 0.49 -21.59 -13.90
CA HIS A 82 1.44 -22.67 -14.16
C HIS A 82 1.43 -23.73 -13.05
N HIS A 83 1.49 -23.31 -11.79
CA HIS A 83 1.48 -24.23 -10.64
C HIS A 83 0.09 -24.80 -10.29
N LEU A 84 -0.98 -24.09 -10.64
CA LEU A 84 -2.37 -24.45 -10.36
C LEU A 84 -3.22 -24.49 -11.64
N ASN A 85 -2.80 -25.34 -12.58
CA ASN A 85 -3.43 -25.45 -13.89
C ASN A 85 -4.78 -26.19 -13.82
N SER A 86 -5.86 -25.42 -13.77
CA SER A 86 -7.24 -25.92 -13.78
C SER A 86 -7.74 -26.24 -15.19
N GLU A 87 -7.14 -25.61 -16.20
CA GLU A 87 -7.52 -25.66 -17.60
C GLU A 87 -7.19 -27.03 -18.21
N SER A 88 -6.04 -27.62 -17.84
CA SER A 88 -5.66 -28.97 -18.23
C SER A 88 -6.62 -30.03 -17.67
N ILE A 89 -7.04 -29.88 -16.42
CA ILE A 89 -8.00 -30.75 -15.74
C ILE A 89 -9.38 -30.64 -16.39
N THR A 90 -9.80 -29.41 -16.70
CA THR A 90 -11.07 -29.17 -17.40
C THR A 90 -11.03 -29.75 -18.81
N ALA A 91 -9.89 -29.69 -19.51
CA ALA A 91 -9.71 -30.32 -20.81
C ALA A 91 -9.78 -31.86 -20.71
N LEU A 92 -9.15 -32.46 -19.69
CA LEU A 92 -9.22 -33.89 -19.42
C LEU A 92 -10.67 -34.32 -19.18
N LEU A 93 -11.47 -33.57 -18.42
CA LEU A 93 -12.89 -33.85 -18.19
C LEU A 93 -13.72 -33.88 -19.48
N LYS A 94 -13.37 -33.07 -20.50
CA LYS A 94 -14.05 -33.07 -21.80
C LYS A 94 -13.83 -34.36 -22.58
N THR A 95 -12.74 -35.10 -22.32
CA THR A 95 -12.43 -36.38 -22.96
C THR A 95 -13.23 -37.58 -22.42
N LYS A 96 -14.11 -37.35 -21.43
CA LYS A 96 -14.92 -38.38 -20.75
C LYS A 96 -14.10 -39.56 -20.20
N PRO A 97 -13.11 -39.29 -19.33
CA PRO A 97 -12.28 -40.32 -18.72
C PRO A 97 -13.09 -41.20 -17.75
N ALA A 98 -12.61 -42.42 -17.51
CA ALA A 98 -13.26 -43.38 -16.61
C ALA A 98 -13.24 -42.91 -15.14
N ASN A 99 -12.19 -42.22 -14.69
CA ASN A 99 -12.02 -41.68 -13.35
C ASN A 99 -12.59 -40.26 -13.17
N LYS A 100 -13.80 -40.02 -13.71
CA LYS A 100 -14.41 -38.69 -13.72
C LYS A 100 -14.53 -38.07 -12.32
N LEU A 101 -14.90 -38.84 -11.31
CA LEU A 101 -15.18 -38.32 -9.96
C LEU A 101 -13.90 -37.77 -9.30
N GLU A 102 -12.80 -38.51 -9.36
CA GLU A 102 -11.49 -38.09 -8.85
C GLU A 102 -11.03 -36.76 -9.49
N ILE A 103 -11.19 -36.63 -10.81
CA ILE A 103 -10.80 -35.41 -11.54
C ILE A 103 -11.64 -34.20 -11.11
N TRP A 104 -12.92 -34.39 -10.77
CA TRP A 104 -13.74 -33.29 -10.21
C TRP A 104 -13.32 -32.90 -8.80
N GLU A 105 -12.91 -33.87 -7.98
CA GLU A 105 -12.36 -33.59 -6.65
C GLU A 105 -11.04 -32.81 -6.76
N ASP A 106 -10.14 -33.21 -7.65
CA ASP A 106 -8.91 -32.47 -7.92
C ASP A 106 -9.19 -31.05 -8.42
N LEU A 107 -10.18 -30.91 -9.33
CA LEU A 107 -10.59 -29.60 -9.85
C LEU A 107 -11.15 -28.70 -8.74
N LYS A 108 -11.93 -29.25 -7.80
CA LYS A 108 -12.44 -28.53 -6.62
C LYS A 108 -11.28 -27.95 -5.83
N ILE A 109 -10.32 -28.78 -5.44
CA ILE A 109 -9.19 -28.37 -4.61
C ILE A 109 -8.32 -27.33 -5.33
N ILE A 110 -7.99 -27.54 -6.60
CA ILE A 110 -7.15 -26.63 -7.37
C ILE A 110 -7.85 -25.28 -7.61
N SER A 111 -9.16 -25.27 -7.89
CA SER A 111 -9.91 -24.04 -8.13
C SER A 111 -9.97 -23.13 -6.89
N PHE A 112 -10.23 -23.73 -5.72
CA PHE A 112 -10.24 -23.01 -4.45
C PHE A 112 -8.84 -22.54 -4.05
N THR A 113 -7.84 -23.43 -4.15
CA THR A 113 -6.44 -23.08 -3.88
C THR A 113 -6.00 -21.91 -4.75
N ARG A 114 -6.27 -21.95 -6.06
CA ARG A 114 -5.89 -20.89 -7.01
C ARG A 114 -6.48 -19.54 -6.63
N SER A 115 -7.75 -19.52 -6.26
CA SER A 115 -8.45 -18.28 -5.90
C SER A 115 -7.89 -17.68 -4.61
N ILE A 116 -7.67 -18.51 -3.59
CA ILE A 116 -7.14 -18.07 -2.30
C ILE A 116 -5.69 -17.61 -2.42
N VAL A 117 -4.83 -18.38 -3.09
CA VAL A 117 -3.43 -18.00 -3.35
C VAL A 117 -3.36 -16.70 -4.12
N ALA A 118 -4.19 -16.51 -5.15
CA ALA A 118 -4.21 -15.26 -5.92
C ALA A 118 -4.52 -14.04 -5.05
N VAL A 119 -5.43 -14.16 -4.08
CA VAL A 119 -5.73 -13.08 -3.13
C VAL A 119 -4.53 -12.82 -2.22
N TYR A 120 -3.98 -13.85 -1.56
CA TYR A 120 -2.85 -13.70 -0.64
C TYR A 120 -1.62 -13.10 -1.34
N SER A 121 -1.20 -13.70 -2.46
CA SER A 121 0.01 -13.27 -3.17
C SER A 121 -0.13 -11.90 -3.80
N THR A 122 -1.32 -11.52 -4.29
CA THR A 122 -1.56 -10.15 -4.79
C THR A 122 -1.46 -9.13 -3.66
N CYS A 123 -2.03 -9.43 -2.49
CA CYS A 123 -1.93 -8.54 -1.33
C CYS A 123 -0.47 -8.40 -0.87
N MET A 124 0.23 -9.52 -0.72
CA MET A 124 1.66 -9.54 -0.38
C MET A 124 2.49 -8.74 -1.39
N LEU A 125 2.25 -8.91 -2.69
CA LEU A 125 2.95 -8.18 -3.75
C LEU A 125 2.77 -6.66 -3.62
N VAL A 126 1.53 -6.20 -3.42
CA VAL A 126 1.23 -4.78 -3.25
C VAL A 126 1.91 -4.20 -2.01
N VAL A 127 1.82 -4.91 -0.87
CA VAL A 127 2.39 -4.46 0.39
C VAL A 127 3.92 -4.44 0.32
N LEU A 128 4.54 -5.51 -0.20
CA LEU A 128 5.99 -5.62 -0.35
C LEU A 128 6.52 -4.48 -1.21
N LEU A 129 5.94 -4.25 -2.39
CA LEU A 129 6.38 -3.19 -3.30
C LEU A 129 6.20 -1.80 -2.70
N ARG A 130 5.10 -1.55 -1.97
CA ARG A 130 4.89 -0.27 -1.27
C ARG A 130 5.95 -0.04 -0.20
N VAL A 131 6.24 -1.04 0.61
CA VAL A 131 7.26 -0.95 1.66
C VAL A 131 8.63 -0.74 1.01
N GLN A 132 9.01 -1.57 0.04
CA GLN A 132 10.31 -1.51 -0.60
C GLN A 132 10.56 -0.17 -1.29
N LEU A 133 9.61 0.31 -2.10
CA LEU A 133 9.76 1.55 -2.85
C LEU A 133 9.65 2.78 -1.95
N ASN A 134 8.86 2.77 -0.87
CA ASN A 134 8.83 3.90 0.07
C ASN A 134 10.12 4.01 0.88
N ILE A 135 10.71 2.87 1.29
CA ILE A 135 12.00 2.86 1.99
C ILE A 135 13.12 3.35 1.06
N ILE A 136 13.26 2.77 -0.14
CA ILE A 136 14.26 3.23 -1.13
C ILE A 136 14.03 4.69 -1.52
N GLY A 137 12.78 5.08 -1.78
CA GLY A 137 12.43 6.46 -2.11
C GLY A 137 12.81 7.44 -1.00
N GLY A 138 12.70 7.04 0.26
CA GLY A 138 13.16 7.82 1.41
C GLY A 138 14.68 7.99 1.41
N TYR A 139 15.45 6.92 1.24
CA TYR A 139 16.90 6.98 1.15
C TYR A 139 17.38 7.81 -0.03
N LEU A 140 16.76 7.65 -1.21
CA LEU A 140 17.10 8.43 -2.40
C LEU A 140 16.78 9.93 -2.21
N TYR A 141 15.69 10.27 -1.52
CA TYR A 141 15.37 11.65 -1.16
C TYR A 141 16.44 12.24 -0.23
N LEU A 142 16.86 11.48 0.79
CA LEU A 142 17.90 11.90 1.72
C LEU A 142 19.24 12.08 1.00
N ASP A 143 19.65 11.13 0.16
CA ASP A 143 20.86 11.24 -0.66
C ASP A 143 20.84 12.51 -1.52
N ASN A 144 19.74 12.80 -2.22
CA ASN A 144 19.63 14.02 -3.03
C ASN A 144 19.66 15.32 -2.20
N SER A 145 19.30 15.26 -0.92
CA SER A 145 19.29 16.43 -0.03
C SER A 145 20.61 16.63 0.75
N VAL A 146 21.27 15.53 1.14
CA VAL A 146 22.45 15.50 2.02
C VAL A 146 23.77 15.45 1.22
N THR A 147 23.78 14.83 0.03
CA THR A 147 25.01 14.64 -0.78
C THR A 147 25.61 15.95 -1.31
N LYS A 148 24.94 17.09 -1.10
CA LYS A 148 25.55 18.43 -1.25
C LYS A 148 26.80 18.63 -0.37
N ASN A 149 27.02 17.78 0.63
CA ASN A 149 28.12 17.89 1.60
C ASN A 149 29.25 16.84 1.42
N GLY A 150 29.28 16.10 0.30
CA GLY A 150 30.40 15.19 -0.04
C GLY A 150 30.44 13.87 0.75
N THR A 151 29.35 13.48 1.41
CA THR A 151 29.21 12.18 2.07
C THR A 151 28.92 11.05 1.08
N THR A 152 29.36 9.84 1.40
CA THR A 152 29.00 8.61 0.67
C THR A 152 27.49 8.42 0.61
N PRO A 153 26.91 7.97 -0.52
CA PRO A 153 25.48 7.74 -0.65
C PRO A 153 25.01 6.68 0.36
N LEU A 154 23.88 6.93 1.03
CA LEU A 154 23.30 6.03 2.01
C LEU A 154 22.71 4.76 1.37
N ALA A 155 22.23 4.85 0.13
CA ALA A 155 21.74 3.70 -0.63
C ALA A 155 22.46 3.59 -1.97
N PRO A 156 23.63 2.94 -2.03
CA PRO A 156 24.34 2.75 -3.29
C PRO A 156 23.56 1.79 -4.23
N PRO A 157 23.76 1.86 -5.56
CA PRO A 157 22.90 1.20 -6.55
C PRO A 157 22.85 -0.34 -6.41
N ASP A 158 23.93 -0.94 -5.95
CA ASP A 158 24.08 -2.35 -5.61
C ASP A 158 23.14 -2.79 -4.47
N VAL A 159 23.08 -2.02 -3.38
CA VAL A 159 22.16 -2.28 -2.25
C VAL A 159 20.71 -2.12 -2.69
N GLN A 160 20.41 -1.11 -3.52
CA GLN A 160 19.06 -0.92 -4.07
C GLN A 160 18.62 -2.12 -4.90
N GLN A 161 19.49 -2.62 -5.78
CA GLN A 161 19.19 -3.75 -6.66
C GLN A 161 18.98 -5.04 -5.86
N GLN A 162 19.85 -5.31 -4.87
CA GLN A 162 19.71 -6.47 -4.01
C GLN A 162 18.39 -6.42 -3.23
N TYR A 163 18.07 -5.28 -2.60
CA TYR A 163 16.83 -5.14 -1.84
C TYR A 163 15.58 -5.33 -2.71
N LEU A 164 15.54 -4.75 -3.92
CA LEU A 164 14.46 -4.93 -4.88
C LEU A 164 14.37 -6.36 -5.43
N SER A 165 15.48 -7.10 -5.52
CA SER A 165 15.46 -8.50 -5.96
C SER A 165 14.72 -9.44 -5.01
N SER A 166 14.46 -9.04 -3.75
CA SER A 166 13.67 -9.84 -2.80
C SER A 166 12.26 -10.16 -3.32
N ILE A 167 11.73 -9.37 -4.26
CA ILE A 167 10.46 -9.66 -4.95
C ILE A 167 10.47 -11.02 -5.67
N GLN A 168 11.66 -11.48 -6.09
CA GLN A 168 11.84 -12.76 -6.76
C GLN A 168 11.55 -13.93 -5.83
N HIS A 169 11.78 -13.78 -4.52
CA HIS A 169 11.39 -14.79 -3.53
C HIS A 169 9.88 -14.96 -3.47
N LEU A 170 9.14 -13.84 -3.37
CA LEU A 170 7.68 -13.87 -3.40
C LEU A 170 7.12 -14.46 -4.70
N LEU A 171 7.76 -14.20 -5.84
CA LEU A 171 7.33 -14.72 -7.15
C LEU A 171 7.86 -16.13 -7.47
N GLY A 172 8.73 -16.68 -6.62
CA GLY A 172 9.39 -17.97 -6.79
C GLY A 172 9.09 -18.92 -5.62
N GLU A 173 10.13 -19.25 -4.84
CA GLU A 173 10.05 -20.22 -3.73
C GLU A 173 8.95 -19.87 -2.70
N GLY A 174 8.79 -18.59 -2.36
CA GLY A 174 7.75 -18.12 -1.45
C GLY A 174 6.34 -18.41 -1.95
N LEU A 175 6.08 -18.24 -3.27
CA LEU A 175 4.80 -18.57 -3.88
C LEU A 175 4.54 -20.07 -3.88
N ILE A 176 5.55 -20.89 -4.19
CA ILE A 176 5.42 -22.35 -4.25
C ILE A 176 5.08 -22.91 -2.86
N GLU A 177 5.74 -22.42 -1.82
CA GLU A 177 5.43 -22.83 -0.46
C GLU A 177 4.04 -22.35 -0.03
N LEU A 178 3.67 -21.10 -0.35
CA LEU A 178 2.33 -20.57 -0.08
C LEU A 178 1.25 -21.43 -0.75
N ILE A 179 1.45 -21.81 -2.01
CA ILE A 179 0.56 -22.72 -2.74
C ILE A 179 0.43 -24.05 -1.99
N THR A 180 1.54 -24.60 -1.52
CA THR A 180 1.56 -25.90 -0.81
C THR A 180 0.78 -25.83 0.50
N VAL A 181 0.98 -24.78 1.30
CA VAL A 181 0.29 -24.57 2.58
C VAL A 181 -1.20 -24.33 2.36
N VAL A 182 -1.56 -23.46 1.42
CA VAL A 182 -2.97 -23.19 1.09
C VAL A 182 -3.65 -24.44 0.54
N LYS A 183 -2.99 -25.19 -0.35
CA LYS A 183 -3.54 -26.43 -0.91
C LYS A 183 -3.84 -27.44 0.19
N LYS A 184 -2.94 -27.59 1.17
CA LYS A 184 -3.15 -28.45 2.33
C LYS A 184 -4.36 -28.01 3.16
N ALA A 185 -4.47 -26.72 3.48
CA ALA A 185 -5.59 -26.19 4.24
C ALA A 185 -6.93 -26.36 3.49
N VAL A 186 -6.94 -26.12 2.18
CA VAL A 186 -8.11 -26.36 1.31
C VAL A 186 -8.48 -27.85 1.30
N GLN A 187 -7.50 -28.75 1.24
CA GLN A 187 -7.74 -30.19 1.30
C GLN A 187 -8.37 -30.63 2.64
N GLU A 188 -7.89 -30.07 3.75
CA GLU A 188 -8.41 -30.40 5.08
C GLU A 188 -9.86 -29.92 5.27
N VAL A 189 -10.17 -28.72 4.77
CA VAL A 189 -11.49 -28.10 4.96
C VAL A 189 -12.52 -28.55 3.92
N LEU A 190 -12.16 -28.50 2.63
CA LEU A 190 -13.07 -28.81 1.52
C LEU A 190 -12.98 -30.24 1.02
N GLY A 191 -11.95 -31.00 1.41
CA GLY A 191 -11.85 -32.44 1.10
C GLY A 191 -13.11 -33.24 1.47
N PRO A 192 -13.62 -33.17 2.71
CA PRO A 192 -14.80 -33.93 3.13
C PRO A 192 -16.13 -33.40 2.53
N VAL A 193 -16.14 -32.20 1.93
CA VAL A 193 -17.35 -31.59 1.37
C VAL A 193 -17.70 -32.25 0.03
N SER A 194 -18.90 -32.82 -0.06
CA SER A 194 -19.36 -33.48 -1.28
C SER A 194 -19.60 -32.49 -2.43
N LEU A 195 -19.21 -32.87 -3.65
CA LEU A 195 -19.48 -32.09 -4.88
C LEU A 195 -20.98 -31.82 -5.13
N LYS A 196 -21.89 -32.62 -4.55
CA LYS A 196 -23.35 -32.47 -4.72
C LYS A 196 -23.99 -31.56 -3.66
N GLN A 197 -23.26 -31.22 -2.60
CA GLN A 197 -23.78 -30.39 -1.53
C GLN A 197 -23.93 -28.95 -2.03
N SER A 198 -25.12 -28.38 -1.89
CA SER A 198 -25.33 -26.95 -2.09
C SER A 198 -24.80 -26.20 -0.87
N LEU A 199 -23.83 -25.32 -1.08
CA LEU A 199 -23.32 -24.43 -0.04
C LEU A 199 -24.02 -23.07 -0.13
N SER A 200 -24.53 -22.60 1.00
CA SER A 200 -24.95 -21.21 1.17
C SER A 200 -23.73 -20.28 1.21
N LEU A 201 -23.95 -18.99 1.01
CA LEU A 201 -22.90 -17.97 1.13
C LEU A 201 -22.25 -17.99 2.52
N GLN A 202 -23.06 -18.11 3.57
CA GLN A 202 -22.59 -18.09 4.94
C GLN A 202 -21.70 -19.31 5.24
N GLU A 203 -22.08 -20.49 4.75
CA GLU A 203 -21.23 -21.69 4.88
C GLU A 203 -19.93 -21.51 4.11
N LEU A 204 -19.96 -20.95 2.90
CA LEU A 204 -18.76 -20.67 2.11
C LEU A 204 -17.81 -19.70 2.85
N GLU A 205 -18.35 -18.64 3.43
CA GLU A 205 -17.58 -17.67 4.24
C GLU A 205 -16.93 -18.35 5.46
N GLN A 206 -17.66 -19.25 6.14
CA GLN A 206 -17.12 -20.04 7.24
C GLN A 206 -15.99 -20.96 6.78
N GLN A 207 -16.14 -21.66 5.66
CA GLN A 207 -15.08 -22.51 5.10
C GLN A 207 -13.84 -21.69 4.74
N LEU A 208 -14.01 -20.50 4.12
CA LEU A 208 -12.90 -19.60 3.81
C LEU A 208 -12.21 -19.09 5.08
N THR A 209 -12.97 -18.79 6.13
CA THR A 209 -12.42 -18.36 7.43
C THR A 209 -11.61 -19.47 8.09
N GLN A 210 -12.08 -20.71 8.04
CA GLN A 210 -11.35 -21.88 8.55
C GLN A 210 -10.05 -22.12 7.77
N ILE A 211 -10.10 -22.06 6.43
CA ILE A 211 -8.88 -22.17 5.60
C ILE A 211 -7.88 -21.08 5.97
N ARG A 212 -8.36 -19.84 6.14
CA ARG A 212 -7.54 -18.71 6.56
C ARG A 212 -6.87 -18.94 7.91
N GLN A 213 -7.61 -19.43 8.90
CA GLN A 213 -7.05 -19.78 10.22
C GLN A 213 -5.95 -20.84 10.10
N LEU A 214 -6.16 -21.90 9.32
CA LEU A 214 -5.13 -22.93 9.11
C LEU A 214 -3.87 -22.41 8.41
N VAL A 215 -4.01 -21.46 7.47
CA VAL A 215 -2.88 -20.83 6.78
C VAL A 215 -2.13 -19.86 7.68
N GLU A 216 -2.85 -19.08 8.50
CA GLU A 216 -2.28 -18.00 9.32
C GLU A 216 -1.78 -18.45 10.69
N GLU A 217 -2.38 -19.48 11.30
CA GLU A 217 -2.03 -19.98 12.65
C GLU A 217 -1.28 -21.32 12.57
N GLY A 218 -1.33 -21.99 11.41
CA GLY A 218 -0.71 -23.29 11.19
C GLY A 218 -1.45 -24.44 11.88
N CYS A 219 -1.08 -25.67 11.53
CA CYS A 219 -1.54 -26.85 12.26
C CYS A 219 -0.61 -27.08 13.46
N ALA A 220 -1.16 -27.46 14.62
CA ALA A 220 -0.45 -27.57 15.92
C ALA A 220 0.83 -28.45 15.93
N SER A 221 1.14 -29.14 14.84
CA SER A 221 2.25 -30.09 14.69
C SER A 221 3.36 -29.61 13.72
N SER A 222 3.20 -28.49 13.00
CA SER A 222 4.19 -27.96 12.04
C SER A 222 4.81 -26.65 12.51
N LYS A 223 6.13 -26.45 12.28
CA LYS A 223 6.80 -25.15 12.48
C LYS A 223 6.00 -24.07 11.74
N HIS A 224 5.43 -23.14 12.50
CA HIS A 224 4.66 -22.02 11.97
C HIS A 224 5.58 -21.08 11.19
N LYS A 225 5.23 -20.81 9.93
CA LYS A 225 5.89 -19.80 9.11
C LYS A 225 4.99 -18.58 9.07
N SER A 226 5.49 -17.45 9.58
CA SER A 226 4.82 -16.15 9.46
C SER A 226 4.57 -15.81 7.98
N LEU A 227 3.52 -15.04 7.70
CA LEU A 227 3.23 -14.56 6.34
C LEU A 227 4.41 -13.81 5.70
N SER A 228 5.26 -13.17 6.52
CA SER A 228 6.48 -12.48 6.08
C SER A 228 7.49 -13.41 5.43
N TRP A 229 7.51 -14.70 5.81
CA TRP A 229 8.43 -15.70 5.26
C TRP A 229 8.19 -15.96 3.76
N TYR A 230 6.94 -15.85 3.31
CA TYR A 230 6.62 -15.97 1.89
C TYR A 230 7.04 -14.72 1.08
N MET A 231 7.30 -13.61 1.76
CA MET A 231 7.62 -12.31 1.14
C MET A 231 9.13 -12.06 1.04
N MET A 232 9.91 -12.55 2.01
CA MET A 232 11.36 -12.38 2.06
C MET A 232 12.06 -13.68 2.43
N PRO A 233 13.25 -13.97 1.86
CA PRO A 233 14.03 -15.14 2.23
C PRO A 233 14.54 -15.01 3.68
N ASP A 234 14.72 -16.14 4.36
CA ASP A 234 15.36 -16.18 5.68
C ASP A 234 16.85 -15.83 5.52
N GLU A 235 17.20 -14.55 5.60
CA GLU A 235 18.59 -14.16 5.82
C GLU A 235 18.92 -14.33 7.30
N GLU A 236 19.87 -15.22 7.58
CA GLU A 236 20.56 -15.35 8.87
C GLU A 236 21.41 -14.07 9.11
N ASN A 237 20.77 -12.92 9.35
CA ASN A 237 21.26 -11.77 10.13
C ASN A 237 20.32 -10.53 10.06
N THR A 238 19.76 -10.19 11.23
CA THR A 238 19.58 -8.83 11.79
C THR A 238 19.10 -7.68 10.88
N LEU A 239 17.82 -7.27 11.02
CA LEU A 239 17.32 -5.88 11.21
C LEU A 239 15.81 -5.71 10.92
N ALA A 240 15.16 -6.68 10.27
CA ALA A 240 13.76 -6.54 9.81
C ALA A 240 12.68 -6.97 10.83
N SER A 241 13.04 -7.63 11.94
CA SER A 241 12.09 -8.38 12.76
C SER A 241 11.15 -7.56 13.66
N GLN A 242 11.18 -6.22 13.62
CA GLN A 242 10.42 -5.40 14.58
C GLN A 242 9.48 -4.34 13.97
N VAL A 243 9.48 -4.13 12.65
CA VAL A 243 8.64 -3.11 11.99
C VAL A 243 7.46 -3.71 11.22
N ASP A 244 7.50 -4.99 10.87
CA ASP A 244 6.61 -5.54 9.83
C ASP A 244 5.22 -5.98 10.31
N ILE A 245 5.02 -6.29 11.59
CA ILE A 245 3.75 -6.88 12.06
C ILE A 245 2.61 -5.84 12.16
N TYR A 246 2.89 -4.63 12.65
CA TYR A 246 1.88 -3.57 12.76
C TYR A 246 1.50 -2.97 11.39
N HIS A 247 2.44 -2.96 10.45
CA HIS A 247 2.18 -2.50 9.09
C HIS A 247 1.40 -3.55 8.27
N LEU A 248 1.67 -4.86 8.49
CA LEU A 248 0.85 -5.95 7.95
C LEU A 248 -0.61 -5.87 8.44
N PHE A 249 -0.81 -5.53 9.72
CA PHE A 249 -2.15 -5.35 10.29
C PHE A 249 -2.89 -4.15 9.69
N SER A 250 -2.20 -3.05 9.41
CA SER A 250 -2.78 -1.91 8.67
C SER A 250 -3.10 -2.25 7.21
N CYS A 251 -2.33 -3.14 6.58
CA CYS A 251 -2.63 -3.65 5.24
C CYS A 251 -3.83 -4.62 5.20
N LEU A 252 -4.14 -5.27 6.32
CA LEU A 252 -5.37 -6.04 6.51
C LEU A 252 -6.62 -5.15 6.56
N VAL A 253 -6.52 -3.91 7.06
CA VAL A 253 -7.56 -2.87 6.89
C VAL A 253 -7.62 -2.39 5.43
N MET A 254 -6.49 -2.37 4.74
CA MET A 254 -6.43 -2.10 3.30
C MET A 254 -7.07 -3.22 2.47
N PHE A 255 -7.19 -4.45 2.99
CA PHE A 255 -7.91 -5.59 2.39
C PHE A 255 -9.40 -5.28 2.15
N CYS A 256 -10.03 -4.51 3.06
CA CYS A 256 -11.40 -4.00 2.85
C CYS A 256 -11.47 -2.94 1.73
N ASN A 257 -10.43 -2.11 1.58
CA ASN A 257 -10.34 -1.12 0.48
C ASN A 257 -9.83 -1.74 -0.84
N LEU A 258 -9.14 -2.87 -0.79
CA LEU A 258 -8.64 -3.59 -1.96
C LEU A 258 -9.77 -4.37 -2.65
N LEU A 259 -10.81 -4.79 -1.92
CA LEU A 259 -12.08 -5.23 -2.52
C LEU A 259 -12.73 -4.12 -3.37
N ILE A 260 -12.60 -2.86 -2.96
CA ILE A 260 -13.03 -1.68 -3.74
C ILE A 260 -12.10 -1.42 -4.93
N TYR A 261 -10.82 -1.84 -4.87
CA TYR A 261 -9.84 -1.71 -5.97
C TYR A 261 -9.88 -2.88 -6.96
N LEU A 262 -10.31 -4.08 -6.51
CA LEU A 262 -10.61 -5.26 -7.33
C LEU A 262 -11.80 -5.02 -8.29
N ARG A 263 -12.62 -3.99 -8.01
CA ARG A 263 -13.55 -3.33 -8.95
C ARG A 263 -12.91 -2.98 -10.31
N PHE A 264 -11.59 -2.81 -10.37
CA PHE A 264 -10.89 -2.27 -11.54
C PHE A 264 -10.08 -3.31 -12.35
N VAL A 265 -9.74 -4.48 -11.78
CA VAL A 265 -8.72 -5.38 -12.38
C VAL A 265 -9.28 -6.68 -12.98
N ILE A 266 -10.45 -7.19 -12.55
CA ILE A 266 -10.93 -8.51 -13.03
C ILE A 266 -12.43 -8.48 -13.38
N PRO A 267 -12.80 -8.18 -14.65
CA PRO A 267 -14.20 -8.22 -15.11
C PRO A 267 -14.86 -9.60 -14.96
N ASN A 268 -14.08 -10.69 -14.99
CA ASN A 268 -14.62 -12.05 -14.93
C ASN A 268 -14.98 -12.53 -13.51
N LEU A 269 -14.55 -11.84 -12.44
CA LEU A 269 -15.02 -12.15 -11.08
C LEU A 269 -16.37 -11.46 -10.79
N TYR A 270 -16.70 -10.40 -11.53
CA TYR A 270 -17.97 -9.68 -11.43
C TYR A 270 -19.16 -10.57 -11.79
N ASP A 271 -19.10 -11.40 -12.83
CA ASP A 271 -20.23 -12.27 -13.17
C ASP A 271 -20.48 -13.36 -12.11
N PHE A 272 -19.43 -13.81 -11.42
CA PHE A 272 -19.53 -14.78 -10.34
C PHE A 272 -20.09 -14.15 -9.05
N PHE A 273 -19.62 -12.96 -8.66
CA PHE A 273 -20.10 -12.25 -7.47
C PHE A 273 -21.42 -11.50 -7.69
N SER A 274 -21.71 -11.00 -8.90
CA SER A 274 -23.00 -10.39 -9.27
C SER A 274 -24.14 -11.41 -9.21
N SER A 275 -23.87 -12.67 -9.58
CA SER A 275 -24.82 -13.79 -9.38
C SER A 275 -25.13 -14.06 -7.90
N MET A 276 -24.19 -13.72 -7.00
CA MET A 276 -24.34 -13.86 -5.55
C MET A 276 -24.98 -12.62 -4.90
N GLU A 277 -24.56 -11.40 -5.28
CA GLU A 277 -25.13 -10.14 -4.77
C GLU A 277 -26.60 -9.95 -5.17
N HIS A 278 -26.99 -10.35 -6.38
CA HIS A 278 -28.38 -10.24 -6.81
C HIS A 278 -29.33 -11.15 -5.99
N LYS A 279 -28.81 -12.23 -5.38
CA LYS A 279 -29.58 -13.07 -4.44
C LYS A 279 -29.61 -12.52 -3.02
N ILE A 280 -28.55 -11.85 -2.57
CA ILE A 280 -28.43 -11.30 -1.22
C ILE A 280 -29.25 -10.01 -1.05
N ILE A 281 -29.22 -9.11 -2.05
CA ILE A 281 -29.92 -7.83 -1.99
C ILE A 281 -31.43 -8.01 -2.18
N TRP A 282 -31.86 -8.86 -3.12
CA TRP A 282 -33.28 -9.15 -3.34
C TRP A 282 -33.89 -10.15 -2.35
N GLY A 283 -33.06 -10.97 -1.69
CA GLY A 283 -33.50 -11.84 -0.59
C GLY A 283 -33.88 -11.06 0.67
N ASN A 284 -33.14 -9.98 0.97
CA ASN A 284 -33.37 -9.17 2.18
C ASN A 284 -34.41 -8.06 2.00
N LEU A 285 -34.70 -7.59 0.78
CA LEU A 285 -35.79 -6.63 0.54
C LEU A 285 -37.20 -7.27 0.55
N ARG A 286 -37.32 -8.60 0.51
CA ARG A 286 -38.62 -9.29 0.59
C ARG A 286 -39.10 -9.54 2.03
N ASN A 287 -38.22 -9.39 3.03
CA ASN A 287 -38.48 -9.76 4.42
C ASN A 287 -38.43 -8.60 5.43
N VAL A 288 -38.47 -7.34 4.98
CA VAL A 288 -38.66 -6.21 5.90
C VAL A 288 -40.16 -5.98 6.14
N PRO A 289 -40.71 -6.30 7.33
CA PRO A 289 -42.07 -5.90 7.67
C PRO A 289 -42.13 -4.37 7.78
N GLN A 290 -43.09 -3.76 7.08
CA GLN A 290 -43.41 -2.34 7.27
C GLN A 290 -43.83 -2.08 8.72
N LYS A 291 -42.88 -1.61 9.55
CA LYS A 291 -43.24 -0.94 10.81
C LYS A 291 -43.36 0.56 10.56
N LYS A 292 -44.60 1.01 10.73
CA LYS A 292 -45.04 2.40 10.70
C LYS A 292 -44.32 3.24 11.75
N GLY A 293 -43.94 4.45 11.32
CA GLY A 293 -43.92 5.65 12.14
C GLY A 293 -42.75 5.80 13.10
N LEU A 294 -41.81 6.68 12.76
CA LEU A 294 -41.50 7.87 13.56
C LEU A 294 -40.61 8.76 12.70
N GLY A 295 -41.16 9.87 12.23
CA GLY A 295 -40.38 10.91 11.57
C GLY A 295 -39.62 11.74 12.59
N PHE A 296 -38.44 12.21 12.24
CA PHE A 296 -37.96 13.53 12.64
C PHE A 296 -37.05 14.10 11.56
N HIS A 297 -37.44 15.29 11.12
CA HIS A 297 -36.63 16.26 10.39
C HIS A 297 -35.36 16.58 11.17
N PHE A 298 -34.21 16.64 10.49
CA PHE A 298 -33.43 17.86 10.24
C PHE A 298 -32.40 17.59 9.16
#